data_AF-G2GIK5-F1
#
_entry.id   AF-G2GIK5-F1
#
_cell.length_a   1.000
_cell.length_b   1.000
_cell.length_c   1.000
_cell.angle_alpha   90.00
_cell.angle_beta   90.00
_cell.angle_gamma   90.00
#
_symmetry.space_group_name_H-M   'P 1'
#
loop_
_entity.id
_entity.type
_entity.pdbx_description
1 polymer ?
#
loop_
_entity_poly.entity_id
_entity_poly.type
_entity_poly.pdbx_seq_one_letter_code
_entity_poly.pdbx_strand_id
1 'polypeptide(L)'
;MRSNNGVDSRAAGLRGMLRVADLLRGGPVPHGTGDADGGPTPPDRHEAARTLCPGDPEPAPGAWRAAWADVLAEDRASLSRAGLGWVLTRLASGAVPGVDLLEVGCERLRLSRVTCDAAESGPRTPRITERSWSELPLMSAVLPAERARRLLLLAGAGPQGAAAPTASLGTALHDALCTALAGVLRAASRDEAVPLVLAVRAAGWQPLERAAESVRADSGALLCLRLPAHWPAAPDDLTAELPLPSTVWLAAAHGDGGSAAVGLVRRPLFPAGSRAGDRAPAGRDVEVAVSAPPAGAGPAVAAVVRGPAGEPAVDWRPVRMDRLALAPGSGTTLAYSLHAGHRVELRCAARHEPEATAWADLAAATARQPVQPYPVDLLLAVEIAGPRADGGGVVEARLREAAAVVTAVRAAVGDEPGLRVGLFGYRDHDPLHRPGDHDPVVHRVGMCTAAEAVRVLASWHPHPLRHDFATGLEHLPGEIRAWRHLWRADSHRVLLTVGSRPPHPPARPPRVVQRGAPVRICPDRLDWQSELRAARRHEDIVCLAVVDEPAWMGDPRAEPHLTQWAQYAWHAFGAEGRFSAGHDPERIAAAVTGPALCPPHGGTPVRLVVAGGPAGDWHHAVAG
;
A
#
# COMPACT_ATOMS: atom_id res chain seq x y z
N MET A 1 -20.74 -10.19 -64.06
CA MET A 1 -20.60 -9.96 -62.61
C MET A 1 -20.89 -11.29 -61.90
N ARG A 2 -19.86 -12.11 -61.63
CA ARG A 2 -20.00 -13.30 -60.78
C ARG A 2 -19.76 -12.86 -59.33
N SER A 3 -20.70 -13.25 -58.48
CA SER A 3 -20.89 -12.90 -57.07
C SER A 3 -19.61 -12.96 -56.22
N ASN A 4 -19.29 -11.86 -55.54
CA ASN A 4 -18.33 -11.80 -54.42
C ASN A 4 -18.85 -12.50 -53.15
N ASN A 5 -20.14 -12.89 -53.10
CA ASN A 5 -20.78 -13.39 -51.87
C ASN A 5 -20.21 -14.75 -51.40
N GLY A 6 -19.56 -15.52 -52.28
CA GLY A 6 -18.99 -16.83 -51.92
C GLY A 6 -17.67 -16.76 -51.16
N VAL A 7 -16.92 -15.66 -51.30
CA VAL A 7 -15.65 -15.44 -50.58
C VAL A 7 -15.94 -14.96 -49.16
N ASP A 8 -16.89 -14.03 -49.01
CA ASP A 8 -17.30 -13.50 -47.70
C ASP A 8 -17.97 -14.57 -46.82
N SER A 9 -18.77 -15.47 -47.41
CA SER A 9 -19.42 -16.55 -46.67
C SER A 9 -18.42 -17.61 -46.17
N ARG A 10 -17.37 -17.91 -46.94
CA ARG A 10 -16.30 -18.84 -46.51
C ARG A 10 -15.46 -18.25 -45.40
N ALA A 11 -15.13 -16.96 -45.48
CA ALA A 11 -14.38 -16.26 -44.45
C ALA A 11 -15.15 -16.20 -43.13
N ALA A 12 -16.45 -15.89 -43.15
CA ALA A 12 -17.30 -15.89 -41.96
C ALA A 12 -17.42 -17.28 -41.30
N GLY A 13 -17.55 -18.34 -42.10
CA GLY A 13 -17.57 -19.72 -41.59
C GLY A 13 -16.26 -20.12 -40.90
N LEU A 14 -15.11 -19.74 -41.47
CA LEU A 14 -13.79 -20.00 -40.88
C LEU A 14 -13.60 -19.24 -39.56
N ARG A 15 -14.04 -17.97 -39.48
CA ARG A 15 -13.99 -17.19 -38.23
C ARG A 15 -14.85 -17.80 -37.13
N GLY A 16 -16.06 -18.26 -37.45
CA GLY A 16 -16.93 -18.96 -36.51
C GLY A 16 -16.31 -20.27 -36.01
N MET A 17 -15.70 -21.08 -36.89
CA MET A 17 -14.98 -22.30 -36.50
C MET A 17 -13.82 -22.02 -35.55
N LEU A 18 -13.01 -20.99 -35.84
CA LEU A 18 -11.88 -20.58 -35.00
C LEU A 18 -12.33 -20.19 -33.59
N ARG A 19 -13.42 -19.42 -33.47
CA ARG A 19 -14.02 -19.03 -32.18
C ARG A 19 -14.54 -20.25 -31.39
N VAL A 20 -15.15 -21.22 -32.06
CA VAL A 20 -15.62 -22.46 -31.42
C VAL A 20 -14.43 -23.32 -30.96
N ALA A 21 -13.39 -23.46 -31.79
CA ALA A 21 -12.19 -24.21 -31.43
C ALA A 21 -11.45 -23.59 -30.23
N ASP A 22 -11.36 -22.26 -30.17
CA ASP A 22 -10.81 -21.53 -29.03
C ASP A 22 -11.61 -21.79 -27.75
N LEU A 23 -12.94 -21.66 -27.82
CA LEU A 23 -13.84 -21.89 -26.68
C LEU A 23 -13.73 -23.33 -26.13
N LEU A 24 -13.71 -24.34 -27.01
CA LEU A 24 -13.62 -25.75 -26.62
C LEU A 24 -12.30 -26.08 -25.90
N ARG A 25 -11.24 -25.30 -26.12
CA ARG A 25 -9.93 -25.45 -25.47
C ARG A 25 -9.78 -24.66 -24.17
N GLY A 26 -10.80 -23.91 -23.76
CA GLY A 26 -10.75 -23.05 -22.57
C GLY A 26 -10.26 -21.63 -22.82
N GLY A 27 -10.13 -21.21 -24.09
CA GLY A 27 -9.70 -19.87 -24.50
C GLY A 27 -8.17 -19.71 -24.61
N PRO A 28 -7.69 -18.51 -24.99
CA PRO A 28 -6.26 -18.23 -25.03
C PRO A 28 -5.72 -18.30 -23.60
N VAL A 29 -4.69 -19.13 -23.40
CA VAL A 29 -3.97 -19.20 -22.11
C VAL A 29 -3.46 -17.78 -21.81
N PRO A 30 -3.81 -17.15 -20.68
CA PRO A 30 -3.22 -15.89 -20.31
C PRO A 30 -1.74 -16.15 -20.02
N HIS A 31 -0.88 -15.84 -21.00
CA HIS A 31 0.55 -15.77 -20.73
C HIS A 31 0.76 -14.60 -19.78
N GLY A 32 1.33 -14.90 -18.61
CA GLY A 32 1.78 -13.90 -17.66
C GLY A 32 2.62 -12.85 -18.37
N THR A 33 2.56 -11.62 -17.86
CA THR A 33 3.14 -10.37 -18.37
C THR A 33 4.66 -10.38 -18.56
N GLY A 34 5.18 -11.31 -19.35
CA GLY A 34 6.57 -11.37 -19.81
C GLY A 34 6.60 -10.97 -21.28
N ASP A 35 7.33 -9.89 -21.58
CA ASP A 35 7.62 -9.41 -22.92
C ASP A 35 8.03 -10.55 -23.87
N ALA A 36 7.18 -10.82 -24.87
CA ALA A 36 7.57 -11.34 -26.17
C ALA A 36 6.45 -11.03 -27.17
N ASP A 37 6.82 -10.54 -28.35
CA ASP A 37 5.99 -10.20 -29.54
C ASP A 37 5.05 -11.31 -30.07
N GLY A 38 4.77 -12.37 -29.29
CA GLY A 38 3.90 -13.47 -29.65
C GLY A 38 2.48 -13.23 -29.18
N GLY A 39 1.62 -12.66 -30.04
CA GLY A 39 0.17 -12.68 -29.81
C GLY A 39 -0.38 -14.10 -29.59
N PRO A 40 -1.62 -14.24 -29.08
CA PRO A 40 -2.19 -15.53 -28.73
C PRO A 40 -2.14 -16.50 -29.93
N THR A 41 -1.58 -17.68 -29.71
CA THR A 41 -1.37 -18.69 -30.75
C THR A 41 -2.73 -19.23 -31.24
N PRO A 42 -2.96 -19.38 -32.56
CA PRO A 42 -4.20 -19.96 -33.06
C PRO A 42 -4.43 -21.38 -32.53
N PRO A 43 -5.69 -21.81 -32.36
CA PRO A 43 -6.00 -23.20 -32.03
C PRO A 43 -5.46 -24.16 -33.11
N ASP A 44 -5.18 -25.41 -32.71
CA ASP A 44 -4.63 -26.44 -33.59
C ASP A 44 -5.62 -26.74 -34.71
N ARG A 45 -5.21 -26.38 -35.92
CA ARG A 45 -5.97 -26.58 -37.16
C ARG A 45 -6.34 -28.05 -37.40
N HIS A 46 -5.53 -29.01 -36.96
CA HIS A 46 -5.78 -30.43 -37.19
C HIS A 46 -6.83 -30.98 -36.23
N GLU A 47 -6.85 -30.49 -34.99
CA GLU A 47 -7.90 -30.83 -34.03
C GLU A 47 -9.22 -30.12 -34.38
N ALA A 48 -9.17 -28.83 -34.73
CA ALA A 48 -10.35 -28.08 -35.16
C ALA A 48 -10.99 -28.67 -36.43
N ALA A 49 -10.18 -29.03 -37.44
CA ALA A 49 -10.68 -29.69 -38.65
C ALA A 49 -11.28 -31.07 -38.36
N ARG A 50 -10.63 -31.90 -37.53
CA ARG A 50 -11.15 -33.24 -37.18
C ARG A 50 -12.44 -33.19 -36.34
N THR A 51 -12.53 -32.24 -35.42
CA THR A 51 -13.65 -32.14 -34.48
C THR A 51 -14.84 -31.37 -35.06
N LEU A 52 -14.61 -30.39 -35.94
CA LEU A 52 -15.67 -29.51 -36.46
C LEU A 52 -16.02 -29.77 -37.93
N CYS A 53 -15.13 -30.40 -38.73
CA CYS A 53 -15.31 -30.63 -40.18
C CYS A 53 -14.71 -31.96 -40.67
N PRO A 54 -15.23 -33.13 -40.26
CA PRO A 54 -14.73 -34.41 -40.75
C PRO A 54 -15.02 -34.57 -42.26
N GLY A 55 -13.97 -34.50 -43.10
CA GLY A 55 -14.04 -34.83 -44.54
C GLY A 55 -13.65 -33.72 -45.52
N ASP A 56 -13.39 -32.49 -45.06
CA ASP A 56 -13.03 -31.36 -45.93
C ASP A 56 -11.51 -31.18 -46.11
N PRO A 57 -11.05 -30.60 -47.24
CA PRO A 57 -9.64 -30.29 -47.45
C PRO A 57 -9.16 -29.24 -46.44
N GLU A 58 -8.02 -29.52 -45.81
CA GLU A 58 -7.44 -28.67 -44.78
C GLU A 58 -7.16 -27.25 -45.33
N PRO A 59 -7.60 -26.18 -44.63
CA PRO A 59 -7.27 -24.82 -45.04
C PRO A 59 -5.75 -24.61 -45.02
N ALA A 60 -5.22 -23.89 -46.01
CA ALA A 60 -3.80 -23.60 -46.08
C ALA A 60 -3.31 -22.86 -44.81
N PRO A 61 -2.13 -23.20 -44.25
CA PRO A 61 -1.67 -22.64 -42.97
C PRO A 61 -1.57 -21.11 -42.92
N GLY A 62 -1.37 -20.45 -44.07
CA GLY A 62 -1.39 -18.98 -44.18
C GLY A 62 -2.80 -18.37 -44.05
N ALA A 63 -3.82 -19.02 -44.62
CA ALA A 63 -5.21 -18.59 -44.52
C ALA A 63 -5.77 -18.75 -43.09
N TRP A 64 -5.33 -19.80 -42.38
CA TRP A 64 -5.69 -20.03 -40.96
C TRP A 64 -5.14 -18.95 -40.04
N ARG A 65 -3.86 -18.58 -40.18
CA ARG A 65 -3.23 -17.53 -39.38
C ARG A 65 -3.81 -16.14 -39.66
N ALA A 66 -4.07 -15.82 -40.93
CA ALA A 66 -4.72 -14.57 -41.31
C ALA A 66 -6.13 -14.47 -40.71
N ALA A 67 -6.95 -15.53 -40.85
CA ALA A 67 -8.29 -15.55 -40.27
C ALA A 67 -8.29 -15.47 -38.73
N TRP A 68 -7.28 -16.01 -38.06
CA TRP A 68 -7.13 -15.86 -36.60
C TRP A 68 -6.79 -14.42 -36.21
N ALA A 69 -5.88 -13.77 -36.94
CA ALA A 69 -5.59 -12.35 -36.73
C ALA A 69 -6.86 -11.49 -36.92
N ASP A 70 -7.67 -11.81 -37.94
CA ASP A 70 -8.95 -11.15 -38.20
C ASP A 70 -9.96 -11.39 -37.07
N VAL A 71 -10.08 -12.62 -36.54
CA VAL A 71 -10.93 -12.92 -35.38
C VAL A 71 -10.51 -12.07 -34.17
N LEU A 72 -9.22 -12.03 -33.85
CA LEU A 72 -8.71 -11.25 -32.72
C LEU A 72 -8.90 -9.74 -32.92
N ALA A 73 -8.87 -9.26 -34.16
CA ALA A 73 -9.13 -7.86 -34.50
C ALA A 73 -10.63 -7.52 -34.41
N GLU A 74 -11.50 -8.37 -34.95
CA GLU A 74 -12.97 -8.25 -34.85
C GLU A 74 -13.44 -8.30 -33.41
N ASP A 75 -12.93 -9.25 -32.62
CA ASP A 75 -13.29 -9.41 -31.21
C ASP A 75 -12.88 -8.15 -30.43
N ARG A 76 -11.67 -7.61 -30.67
CA ARG A 76 -11.19 -6.34 -30.09
C ARG A 76 -12.03 -5.14 -30.51
N ALA A 77 -12.34 -5.01 -31.79
CA ALA A 77 -13.17 -3.92 -32.31
C ALA A 77 -14.61 -3.99 -31.79
N SER A 78 -15.09 -5.18 -31.46
CA SER A 78 -16.43 -5.42 -30.93
C SER A 78 -16.53 -5.23 -29.42
N LEU A 79 -15.41 -5.09 -28.70
CA LEU A 79 -15.41 -4.84 -27.26
C LEU A 79 -16.07 -3.49 -26.94
N SER A 80 -17.14 -3.53 -26.16
CA SER A 80 -17.75 -2.32 -25.61
C SER A 80 -18.03 -2.49 -24.14
N ARG A 81 -17.35 -1.65 -23.35
CA ARG A 81 -17.55 -1.47 -21.90
C ARG A 81 -18.08 -0.07 -21.56
N ALA A 82 -18.42 0.72 -22.58
CA ALA A 82 -18.90 2.08 -22.42
C ALA A 82 -20.17 2.11 -21.54
N GLY A 83 -20.23 3.06 -20.61
CA GLY A 83 -21.36 3.22 -19.70
C GLY A 83 -21.37 2.30 -18.48
N LEU A 84 -20.63 1.19 -18.46
CA LEU A 84 -20.56 0.29 -17.30
C LEU A 84 -20.11 1.05 -16.04
N GLY A 85 -19.08 1.88 -16.16
CA GLY A 85 -18.60 2.70 -15.04
C GLY A 85 -19.67 3.65 -14.47
N TRP A 86 -20.58 4.16 -15.29
CA TRP A 86 -21.69 5.00 -14.83
C TRP A 86 -22.73 4.20 -14.05
N VAL A 87 -23.14 3.03 -14.55
CA VAL A 87 -24.06 2.12 -13.85
C VAL A 87 -23.48 1.68 -12.50
N LEU A 88 -22.21 1.29 -12.48
CA LEU A 88 -21.50 0.90 -11.26
C LEU A 88 -21.38 2.06 -10.27
N THR A 89 -21.15 3.29 -10.74
CA THR A 89 -21.13 4.48 -9.87
C THR A 89 -22.50 4.77 -9.25
N ARG A 90 -23.59 4.60 -10.03
CA ARG A 90 -24.95 4.74 -9.50
C ARG A 90 -25.32 3.66 -8.48
N LEU A 91 -24.86 2.43 -8.71
CA LEU A 91 -25.01 1.34 -7.75
C LEU A 91 -24.25 1.63 -6.45
N ALA A 92 -22.97 2.01 -6.55
CA ALA A 92 -22.12 2.29 -5.38
C ALA A 92 -22.61 3.51 -4.57
N SER A 93 -23.19 4.52 -5.22
CA SER A 93 -23.79 5.68 -4.53
C SER A 93 -25.15 5.38 -3.90
N GLY A 94 -25.71 4.17 -4.07
CA GLY A 94 -27.05 3.82 -3.59
C GLY A 94 -28.18 4.48 -4.39
N ALA A 95 -27.87 5.13 -5.52
CA ALA A 95 -28.88 5.78 -6.37
C ALA A 95 -29.79 4.76 -7.08
N VAL A 96 -29.41 3.47 -7.07
CA VAL A 96 -30.24 2.33 -7.43
C VAL A 96 -30.02 1.21 -6.39
N PRO A 97 -31.06 0.44 -6.02
CA PRO A 97 -30.95 -0.60 -4.99
C PRO A 97 -30.18 -1.84 -5.48
N GLY A 98 -30.00 -1.99 -6.78
CA GLY A 98 -29.29 -3.10 -7.41
C GLY A 98 -29.18 -2.91 -8.91
N VAL A 99 -28.48 -3.84 -9.58
CA VAL A 99 -28.41 -3.94 -11.04
C VAL A 99 -28.59 -5.40 -11.42
N ASP A 100 -29.56 -5.70 -12.27
CA ASP A 100 -29.71 -7.03 -12.83
C ASP A 100 -28.74 -7.18 -14.01
N LEU A 101 -27.93 -8.23 -13.97
CA LEU A 101 -26.97 -8.58 -15.00
C LEU A 101 -27.42 -9.87 -15.69
N LEU A 102 -27.88 -9.76 -16.94
CA LEU A 102 -28.13 -10.92 -17.79
C LEU A 102 -26.89 -11.21 -18.64
N GLU A 103 -26.16 -12.24 -18.24
CA GLU A 103 -25.07 -12.80 -19.03
C GLU A 103 -25.61 -13.73 -20.12
N VAL A 104 -25.32 -13.37 -21.36
CA VAL A 104 -25.61 -14.16 -22.56
C VAL A 104 -24.32 -14.86 -22.98
N GLY A 105 -24.13 -16.09 -22.51
CA GLY A 105 -22.97 -16.92 -22.85
C GLY A 105 -23.21 -17.82 -24.06
N CYS A 106 -22.14 -18.43 -24.58
CA CYS A 106 -22.23 -19.36 -25.71
C CYS A 106 -22.98 -20.66 -25.38
N GLU A 107 -23.12 -21.02 -24.11
CA GLU A 107 -23.74 -22.28 -23.67
C GLU A 107 -24.96 -22.10 -22.75
N ARG A 108 -25.02 -20.97 -22.05
CA ARG A 108 -26.01 -20.72 -21.00
C ARG A 108 -26.35 -19.24 -20.90
N LEU A 109 -27.52 -18.99 -20.36
CA LEU A 109 -27.99 -17.70 -19.89
C LEU A 109 -27.92 -17.69 -18.36
N ARG A 110 -27.37 -16.62 -17.78
CA ARG A 110 -27.32 -16.42 -16.33
C ARG A 110 -27.84 -15.03 -16.00
N LEU A 111 -28.86 -14.96 -15.18
CA LEU A 111 -29.32 -13.70 -14.58
C LEU A 111 -28.85 -13.66 -13.12
N SER A 112 -28.07 -12.64 -12.79
CA SER A 112 -27.62 -12.35 -11.44
C SER A 112 -28.05 -10.94 -11.06
N ARG A 113 -28.16 -10.68 -9.75
CA ARG A 113 -28.38 -9.32 -9.25
C ARG A 113 -27.14 -8.86 -8.51
N VAL A 114 -26.58 -7.73 -8.93
CA VAL A 114 -25.50 -7.06 -8.21
C VAL A 114 -26.13 -6.07 -7.24
N THR A 115 -25.78 -6.19 -5.96
CA THR A 115 -26.16 -5.27 -4.89
C THR A 115 -24.90 -4.75 -4.22
N CYS A 116 -24.94 -3.50 -3.78
CA CYS A 116 -23.87 -2.89 -3.00
C CYS A 116 -24.52 -2.24 -1.79
N ASP A 117 -24.37 -2.86 -0.63
CA ASP A 117 -24.77 -2.23 0.62
C ASP A 117 -23.57 -1.44 1.17
N ALA A 118 -23.83 -0.20 1.60
CA ALA A 118 -22.84 0.61 2.31
C ALA A 118 -22.35 -0.06 3.60
N ALA A 119 -23.17 -0.95 4.16
CA ALA A 119 -22.90 -1.70 5.39
C ALA A 119 -22.06 -2.98 5.19
N GLU A 120 -21.82 -3.43 3.95
CA GLU A 120 -21.15 -4.70 3.65
C GLU A 120 -19.73 -4.52 3.11
N SER A 121 -18.90 -5.57 3.25
CA SER A 121 -17.47 -5.53 2.90
C SER A 121 -17.21 -5.47 1.39
N GLY A 122 -18.22 -5.69 0.54
CA GLY A 122 -18.12 -5.67 -0.91
C GLY A 122 -19.47 -5.91 -1.62
N PRO A 123 -19.50 -5.88 -2.96
CA PRO A 123 -20.70 -6.18 -3.72
C PRO A 123 -21.11 -7.65 -3.54
N ARG A 124 -22.42 -7.88 -3.50
CA ARG A 124 -23.02 -9.22 -3.56
C ARG A 124 -23.61 -9.43 -4.94
N THR A 125 -23.34 -10.61 -5.52
CA THR A 125 -23.85 -11.00 -6.83
C THR A 125 -24.66 -12.30 -6.77
N PRO A 126 -25.75 -12.39 -6.00
CA PRO A 126 -26.60 -13.58 -5.98
C PRO A 126 -27.13 -13.93 -7.38
N ARG A 127 -27.08 -15.21 -7.71
CA ARG A 127 -27.65 -15.77 -8.93
C ARG A 127 -29.17 -15.89 -8.77
N ILE A 128 -29.93 -15.27 -9.66
CA ILE A 128 -31.41 -15.37 -9.70
C ILE A 128 -31.81 -16.63 -10.45
N THR A 129 -31.30 -16.80 -11.68
CA THR A 129 -31.58 -17.98 -12.50
C THR A 129 -30.44 -18.27 -13.46
N GLU A 130 -30.34 -19.53 -13.87
CA GLU A 130 -29.42 -19.99 -14.89
C GLU A 130 -30.09 -21.07 -15.73
N ARG A 131 -29.92 -20.99 -17.06
CA ARG A 131 -30.52 -21.92 -18.02
C ARG A 131 -29.52 -22.24 -19.11
N SER A 132 -29.35 -23.52 -19.44
CA SER A 132 -28.60 -23.91 -20.63
C SER A 132 -29.43 -23.66 -21.89
N TRP A 133 -28.79 -23.32 -23.02
CA TRP A 133 -29.49 -23.27 -24.31
C TRP A 133 -30.17 -24.60 -24.66
N SER A 134 -29.64 -25.73 -24.21
CA SER A 134 -30.23 -27.06 -24.45
C SER A 134 -31.50 -27.34 -23.65
N GLU A 135 -31.73 -26.62 -22.56
CA GLU A 135 -32.87 -26.82 -21.66
C GLU A 135 -34.07 -25.96 -22.07
N LEU A 136 -33.89 -25.04 -23.02
CA LEU A 136 -34.92 -24.11 -23.47
C LEU A 136 -35.72 -24.77 -24.60
N PRO A 137 -37.04 -25.01 -24.43
CA PRO A 137 -37.83 -25.80 -25.38
C PRO A 137 -37.77 -25.29 -26.83
N LEU A 138 -37.85 -23.98 -27.04
CA LEU A 138 -37.75 -23.35 -28.36
C LEU A 138 -36.35 -23.48 -28.98
N MET A 139 -35.32 -23.54 -28.14
CA MET A 139 -33.94 -23.72 -28.60
C MET A 139 -33.66 -25.17 -28.97
N SER A 140 -34.25 -26.15 -28.27
CA SER A 140 -34.10 -27.56 -28.64
C SER A 140 -34.68 -27.93 -30.01
N ALA A 141 -35.60 -27.12 -30.54
CA ALA A 141 -36.18 -27.31 -31.88
C ALA A 141 -35.31 -26.71 -33.00
N VAL A 142 -34.48 -25.70 -32.70
CA VAL A 142 -33.69 -24.95 -33.70
C VAL A 142 -32.19 -25.25 -33.60
N LEU A 143 -31.69 -25.53 -32.41
CA LEU A 143 -30.29 -25.86 -32.15
C LEU A 143 -30.09 -27.39 -32.07
N PRO A 144 -29.04 -27.92 -32.73
CA PRO A 144 -28.65 -29.32 -32.59
C PRO A 144 -28.34 -29.70 -31.13
N ALA A 145 -28.63 -30.95 -30.77
CA ALA A 145 -28.24 -31.51 -29.47
C ALA A 145 -26.70 -31.61 -29.33
N GLU A 146 -26.01 -31.86 -30.44
CA GLU A 146 -24.55 -31.94 -30.49
C GLU A 146 -23.91 -30.58 -30.19
N ARG A 147 -23.14 -30.53 -29.10
CA ARG A 147 -22.51 -29.31 -28.56
C ARG A 147 -21.73 -28.51 -29.61
N ALA A 148 -20.88 -29.18 -30.39
CA ALA A 148 -20.03 -28.53 -31.39
C ALA A 148 -20.85 -27.84 -32.49
N ARG A 149 -21.85 -28.54 -33.04
CA ARG A 149 -22.75 -28.01 -34.06
C ARG A 149 -23.60 -26.85 -33.55
N ARG A 150 -24.07 -26.93 -32.29
CA ARG A 150 -24.77 -25.81 -31.64
C ARG A 150 -23.90 -24.57 -31.54
N LEU A 151 -22.67 -24.72 -31.06
CA LEU A 151 -21.72 -23.61 -30.93
C LEU A 151 -21.39 -22.99 -32.30
N LEU A 152 -21.23 -23.78 -33.36
CA LEU A 152 -21.03 -23.29 -34.72
C LEU A 152 -22.18 -22.39 -35.18
N LEU A 153 -23.43 -22.85 -35.01
CA LEU A 153 -24.61 -22.04 -35.39
C LEU A 153 -24.70 -20.74 -34.58
N LEU A 154 -24.42 -20.79 -33.27
CA LEU A 154 -24.40 -19.60 -32.42
C LEU A 154 -23.28 -18.63 -32.78
N ALA A 155 -22.15 -19.13 -33.30
CA ALA A 155 -21.04 -18.32 -33.82
C ALA A 155 -21.33 -17.74 -35.23
N GLY A 156 -22.49 -18.06 -35.82
CA GLY A 156 -22.85 -17.66 -37.18
C GLY A 156 -22.22 -18.51 -38.28
N ALA A 157 -21.55 -19.62 -37.93
CA ALA A 157 -21.07 -20.59 -38.89
C ALA A 157 -22.19 -21.58 -39.25
N GLY A 158 -22.53 -21.65 -40.55
CA GLY A 158 -23.39 -22.71 -41.07
C GLY A 158 -22.64 -24.04 -41.19
N PRO A 159 -23.34 -25.18 -41.26
CA PRO A 159 -22.73 -26.44 -41.71
C PRO A 159 -22.15 -26.25 -43.12
N GLN A 160 -20.82 -26.35 -43.27
CA GLN A 160 -20.22 -26.17 -44.60
C GLN A 160 -20.55 -27.34 -45.52
N GLY A 161 -20.92 -26.98 -46.76
CA GLY A 161 -21.60 -27.82 -47.76
C GLY A 161 -22.96 -27.23 -48.16
N ALA A 162 -23.60 -26.48 -47.25
CA ALA A 162 -24.71 -25.59 -47.56
C ALA A 162 -24.21 -24.13 -47.65
N ALA A 163 -24.91 -23.29 -48.42
CA ALA A 163 -24.72 -21.84 -48.35
C ALA A 163 -24.84 -21.36 -46.89
N ALA A 164 -24.38 -20.15 -46.58
CA ALA A 164 -24.67 -19.46 -45.31
C ALA A 164 -26.11 -19.81 -44.84
N PRO A 165 -26.35 -20.02 -43.52
CA PRO A 165 -27.65 -20.47 -43.03
C PRO A 165 -28.72 -19.72 -43.80
N THR A 166 -29.62 -20.46 -44.46
CA THR A 166 -30.61 -19.86 -45.36
C THR A 166 -31.26 -18.69 -44.63
N ALA A 167 -31.63 -17.62 -45.34
CA ALA A 167 -32.22 -16.45 -44.68
C ALA A 167 -33.37 -16.84 -43.72
N SER A 168 -34.09 -17.92 -44.03
CA SER A 168 -35.08 -18.58 -43.16
C SER A 168 -34.52 -19.15 -41.86
N LEU A 169 -33.42 -19.92 -41.89
CA LEU A 169 -32.78 -20.48 -40.69
C LEU A 169 -32.17 -19.38 -39.81
N GLY A 170 -31.56 -18.37 -40.43
CA GLY A 170 -31.02 -17.20 -39.70
C GLY A 170 -32.11 -16.42 -38.97
N THR A 171 -33.27 -16.21 -39.62
CA THR A 171 -34.43 -15.55 -39.01
C THR A 171 -35.03 -16.39 -37.89
N ALA A 172 -35.26 -17.69 -38.13
CA ALA A 172 -35.78 -18.60 -37.11
C ALA A 172 -34.87 -18.70 -35.87
N LEU A 173 -33.55 -18.73 -36.08
CA LEU A 173 -32.58 -18.71 -34.98
C LEU A 173 -32.64 -17.38 -34.21
N HIS A 174 -32.69 -16.26 -34.91
CA HIS A 174 -32.81 -14.94 -34.28
C HIS A 174 -34.08 -14.82 -33.43
N ASP A 175 -35.24 -15.17 -33.99
CA ASP A 175 -36.53 -15.11 -33.30
C ASP A 175 -36.56 -16.01 -32.07
N ALA A 176 -36.00 -17.21 -32.20
CA ALA A 176 -35.94 -18.15 -31.09
C ALA A 176 -34.97 -17.67 -29.99
N LEU A 177 -33.83 -17.06 -30.35
CA LEU A 177 -32.90 -16.44 -29.38
C LEU A 177 -33.56 -15.24 -28.66
N CYS A 178 -34.21 -14.35 -29.39
CA CYS A 178 -34.96 -13.22 -28.83
C CYS A 178 -36.05 -13.71 -27.86
N THR A 179 -36.82 -14.73 -28.26
CA THR A 179 -37.87 -15.31 -27.43
C THR A 179 -37.31 -15.97 -26.17
N ALA A 180 -36.19 -16.69 -26.28
CA ALA A 180 -35.50 -17.30 -25.14
C ALA A 180 -35.01 -16.26 -24.13
N LEU A 181 -34.32 -15.23 -24.60
CA LEU A 181 -33.82 -14.11 -23.78
C LEU A 181 -34.98 -13.37 -23.08
N ALA A 182 -36.02 -13.00 -23.83
CA ALA A 182 -37.22 -12.37 -23.28
C ALA A 182 -37.97 -13.30 -22.31
N GLY A 183 -37.96 -14.60 -22.56
CA GLY A 183 -38.51 -15.63 -21.67
C GLY A 183 -37.81 -15.65 -20.30
N VAL A 184 -36.48 -15.61 -20.28
CA VAL A 184 -35.71 -15.54 -19.03
C VAL A 184 -36.03 -14.27 -18.25
N LEU A 185 -36.09 -13.11 -18.93
CA LEU A 185 -36.41 -11.84 -18.30
C LEU A 185 -37.83 -11.83 -17.68
N ARG A 186 -38.82 -12.40 -18.37
CA ARG A 186 -40.20 -12.52 -17.87
C ARG A 186 -40.33 -13.50 -16.70
N ALA A 187 -39.68 -14.67 -16.80
CA ALA A 187 -39.76 -15.71 -15.77
C ALA A 187 -39.11 -15.27 -14.43
N ALA A 188 -38.14 -14.36 -14.48
CA ALA A 188 -37.42 -13.90 -13.30
C ALA A 188 -38.21 -12.93 -12.40
N SER A 189 -39.45 -12.53 -12.75
CA SER A 189 -40.28 -11.58 -11.98
C SER A 189 -39.50 -10.35 -11.53
N ARG A 190 -38.83 -9.71 -12.48
CA ARG A 190 -37.91 -8.60 -12.20
C ARG A 190 -38.67 -7.39 -11.69
N ASP A 191 -38.03 -6.67 -10.77
CA ASP A 191 -38.46 -5.34 -10.37
C ASP A 191 -38.06 -4.36 -11.47
N GLU A 192 -39.04 -3.68 -12.08
CA GLU A 192 -38.79 -2.71 -13.15
C GLU A 192 -37.97 -1.50 -12.66
N ALA A 193 -37.93 -1.23 -11.35
CA ALA A 193 -37.07 -0.22 -10.76
C ALA A 193 -35.59 -0.61 -10.75
N VAL A 194 -35.27 -1.91 -10.94
CA VAL A 194 -33.90 -2.41 -10.99
C VAL A 194 -33.39 -2.41 -12.43
N PRO A 195 -32.39 -1.60 -12.78
CA PRO A 195 -31.88 -1.52 -14.14
C PRO A 195 -31.28 -2.83 -14.63
N LEU A 196 -31.46 -3.11 -15.93
CA LEU A 196 -30.89 -4.27 -16.62
C LEU A 196 -29.62 -3.90 -17.39
N VAL A 197 -28.58 -4.71 -17.23
CA VAL A 197 -27.41 -4.76 -18.10
C VAL A 197 -27.36 -6.11 -18.79
N LEU A 198 -27.26 -6.11 -20.12
CA LEU A 198 -26.99 -7.31 -20.91
C LEU A 198 -25.48 -7.44 -21.11
N ALA A 199 -24.90 -8.59 -20.75
CA ALA A 199 -23.50 -8.88 -20.99
C ALA A 199 -23.35 -10.08 -21.93
N VAL A 200 -23.09 -9.80 -23.21
CA VAL A 200 -22.89 -10.81 -24.24
C VAL A 200 -21.44 -11.30 -24.20
N ARG A 201 -21.23 -12.49 -23.63
CA ARG A 201 -19.93 -13.15 -23.52
C ARG A 201 -19.67 -13.99 -24.78
N ALA A 202 -19.68 -13.31 -25.91
CA ALA A 202 -19.53 -13.90 -27.23
C ALA A 202 -19.20 -12.82 -28.28
N ALA A 203 -18.27 -11.91 -27.97
CA ALA A 203 -17.86 -10.87 -28.91
C ALA A 203 -17.53 -11.47 -30.29
N GLY A 204 -18.10 -10.90 -31.34
CA GLY A 204 -17.98 -11.39 -32.72
C GLY A 204 -18.98 -12.50 -33.10
N TRP A 205 -19.78 -13.03 -32.17
CA TRP A 205 -20.82 -14.04 -32.44
C TRP A 205 -22.13 -13.33 -32.82
N GLN A 206 -22.20 -12.93 -34.09
CA GLN A 206 -23.27 -12.08 -34.62
C GLN A 206 -24.71 -12.51 -34.28
N PRO A 207 -25.09 -13.81 -34.31
CA PRO A 207 -26.44 -14.21 -33.93
C PRO A 207 -26.81 -13.83 -32.49
N LEU A 208 -25.89 -14.05 -31.54
CA LEU A 208 -26.08 -13.72 -30.12
C LEU A 208 -26.09 -12.20 -29.90
N GLU A 209 -25.15 -11.48 -30.52
CA GLU A 209 -25.08 -10.02 -30.42
C GLU A 209 -26.34 -9.35 -30.95
N ARG A 210 -26.86 -9.79 -32.10
CA ARG A 210 -28.09 -9.24 -32.68
C ARG A 210 -29.31 -9.54 -31.82
N ALA A 211 -29.44 -10.77 -31.32
CA ALA A 211 -30.58 -11.12 -30.46
C ALA A 211 -30.56 -10.33 -29.15
N ALA A 212 -29.38 -10.13 -28.55
CA ALA A 212 -29.24 -9.29 -27.36
C ALA A 212 -29.56 -7.82 -27.64
N GLU A 213 -29.19 -7.28 -28.80
CA GLU A 213 -29.52 -5.89 -29.17
C GLU A 213 -31.03 -5.70 -29.41
N SER A 214 -31.68 -6.66 -30.09
CA SER A 214 -33.16 -6.65 -30.25
C SER A 214 -33.85 -6.68 -28.88
N VAL A 215 -33.42 -7.58 -27.99
CA VAL A 215 -33.99 -7.68 -26.64
C VAL A 215 -33.69 -6.43 -25.82
N ARG A 216 -32.53 -5.79 -25.98
CA ARG A 216 -32.23 -4.50 -25.33
C ARG A 216 -33.26 -3.43 -25.70
N ALA A 217 -33.58 -3.31 -27.00
CA ALA A 217 -34.54 -2.32 -27.49
C ALA A 217 -35.93 -2.52 -26.87
N ASP A 218 -36.34 -3.78 -26.70
CA ASP A 218 -37.66 -4.12 -26.16
C ASP A 218 -37.74 -4.13 -24.62
N SER A 219 -36.64 -4.48 -23.94
CA SER A 219 -36.60 -4.67 -22.48
C SER A 219 -36.22 -3.42 -21.69
N GLY A 220 -35.92 -2.31 -22.37
CA GLY A 220 -35.43 -1.09 -21.72
C GLY A 220 -34.06 -1.26 -21.05
N ALA A 221 -33.25 -2.22 -21.49
CA ALA A 221 -31.94 -2.45 -20.90
C ALA A 221 -31.04 -1.22 -21.08
N LEU A 222 -30.40 -0.80 -19.98
CA LEU A 222 -29.55 0.39 -19.99
C LEU A 222 -28.36 0.22 -20.93
N LEU A 223 -27.76 -0.97 -20.93
CA LEU A 223 -26.53 -1.27 -21.65
C LEU A 223 -26.54 -2.69 -22.22
N CYS A 224 -25.90 -2.85 -23.38
CA CYS A 224 -25.49 -4.13 -23.95
C CYS A 224 -23.96 -4.13 -24.06
N LEU A 225 -23.30 -4.89 -23.19
CA LEU A 225 -21.85 -5.06 -23.16
C LEU A 225 -21.46 -6.24 -24.04
N ARG A 226 -20.39 -6.07 -24.81
CA ARG A 226 -19.82 -7.13 -25.66
C ARG A 226 -18.46 -7.51 -25.09
N LEU A 227 -18.35 -8.77 -24.66
CA LEU A 227 -17.22 -9.32 -23.94
C LEU A 227 -16.71 -10.58 -24.65
N PRO A 228 -15.41 -10.90 -24.59
CA PRO A 228 -14.88 -12.15 -25.11
C PRO A 228 -15.59 -13.37 -24.52
N ALA A 229 -15.67 -14.46 -25.28
CA ALA A 229 -16.28 -15.71 -24.79
C ALA A 229 -15.57 -16.27 -23.54
N HIS A 230 -14.25 -16.07 -23.48
CA HIS A 230 -13.37 -16.44 -22.36
C HIS A 230 -13.17 -15.32 -21.33
N TRP A 231 -13.84 -14.17 -21.46
CA TRP A 231 -13.88 -13.14 -20.40
C TRP A 231 -14.23 -13.85 -19.09
N PRO A 232 -13.53 -13.60 -17.97
CA PRO A 232 -13.39 -14.58 -16.89
C PRO A 232 -14.71 -15.13 -16.32
N ALA A 233 -14.62 -16.34 -15.74
CA ALA A 233 -15.77 -17.19 -15.42
C ALA A 233 -16.71 -16.61 -14.34
N ALA A 234 -16.22 -15.74 -13.46
CA ALA A 234 -16.95 -15.18 -12.34
C ALA A 234 -17.66 -13.86 -12.71
N PRO A 235 -18.91 -13.63 -12.27
CA PRO A 235 -19.58 -12.34 -12.43
C PRO A 235 -18.82 -11.17 -11.78
N ASP A 236 -18.00 -11.48 -10.77
CA ASP A 236 -17.32 -10.52 -9.91
C ASP A 236 -16.34 -9.62 -10.69
N ASP A 237 -15.85 -10.05 -11.86
CA ASP A 237 -14.95 -9.26 -12.72
C ASP A 237 -15.63 -8.08 -13.42
N LEU A 238 -16.96 -8.12 -13.60
CA LEU A 238 -17.72 -6.95 -14.05
C LEU A 238 -17.95 -5.95 -12.91
N THR A 239 -17.89 -6.43 -11.67
CA THR A 239 -17.98 -5.60 -10.46
C THR A 239 -16.62 -5.21 -9.89
N ALA A 240 -15.51 -5.68 -10.48
CA ALA A 240 -14.15 -5.33 -10.04
C ALA A 240 -13.88 -3.82 -10.15
N GLU A 241 -14.53 -3.16 -11.11
CA GLU A 241 -14.50 -1.71 -11.35
C GLU A 241 -15.50 -0.92 -10.48
N LEU A 242 -16.23 -1.60 -9.59
CA LEU A 242 -17.22 -0.94 -8.73
C LEU A 242 -16.48 -0.02 -7.75
N PRO A 243 -16.73 1.31 -7.79
CA PRO A 243 -16.11 2.21 -6.85
C PRO A 243 -16.58 1.94 -5.42
N LEU A 244 -15.77 2.32 -4.44
CA LEU A 244 -16.15 2.22 -3.03
C LEU A 244 -17.40 3.05 -2.75
N PRO A 245 -18.45 2.48 -2.12
CA PRO A 245 -19.67 3.21 -1.78
C PRO A 245 -19.45 4.23 -0.67
N SER A 246 -18.49 3.96 0.22
CA SER A 246 -18.14 4.77 1.37
C SER A 246 -16.63 4.83 1.55
N THR A 247 -16.14 5.91 2.14
CA THR A 247 -14.72 6.02 2.52
C THR A 247 -14.32 4.90 3.48
N VAL A 248 -13.16 4.31 3.21
CA VAL A 248 -12.50 3.33 4.07
C VAL A 248 -11.41 4.04 4.87
N TRP A 249 -11.38 3.78 6.17
CA TRP A 249 -10.53 4.47 7.13
C TRP A 249 -9.64 3.47 7.88
N LEU A 250 -8.45 3.92 8.28
CA LEU A 250 -7.68 3.30 9.36
C LEU A 250 -8.19 3.87 10.69
N ALA A 251 -8.62 3.00 11.60
CA ALA A 251 -8.91 3.39 12.97
C ALA A 251 -7.61 3.60 13.73
N ALA A 252 -7.55 4.70 14.47
CA ALA A 252 -6.35 5.18 15.14
C ALA A 252 -6.63 5.57 16.57
N ALA A 253 -5.75 5.22 17.49
CA ALA A 253 -5.78 5.76 18.84
C ALA A 253 -5.23 7.21 18.86
N HIS A 254 -5.89 8.08 19.61
CA HIS A 254 -5.51 9.49 19.76
C HIS A 254 -5.60 9.88 21.23
N GLY A 255 -4.48 10.25 21.84
CA GLY A 255 -4.47 10.78 23.20
C GLY A 255 -4.82 12.25 23.21
N ASP A 256 -5.75 12.66 24.07
CA ASP A 256 -5.97 14.05 24.41
C ASP A 256 -4.92 14.50 25.43
N GLY A 257 -4.06 15.44 25.01
CA GLY A 257 -2.92 15.93 25.80
C GLY A 257 -3.31 16.62 27.12
N GLY A 258 -4.58 17.03 27.28
CA GLY A 258 -5.08 17.64 28.52
C GLY A 258 -5.69 16.67 29.52
N SER A 259 -6.23 15.54 29.07
CA SER A 259 -7.03 14.62 29.92
C SER A 259 -6.42 13.22 30.09
N ALA A 260 -5.31 12.93 29.40
CA ALA A 260 -4.71 11.59 29.30
C ALA A 260 -5.68 10.50 28.76
N ALA A 261 -6.89 10.89 28.33
CA ALA A 261 -7.86 9.99 27.75
C ALA A 261 -7.49 9.66 26.31
N VAL A 262 -7.55 8.38 25.96
CA VAL A 262 -7.35 7.91 24.58
C VAL A 262 -8.72 7.81 23.93
N GLY A 263 -8.91 8.49 22.80
CA GLY A 263 -10.05 8.33 21.91
C GLY A 263 -9.67 7.56 20.65
N LEU A 264 -10.68 7.16 19.88
CA LEU A 264 -10.48 6.63 18.52
C LEU A 264 -10.81 7.69 17.48
N VAL A 265 -9.94 7.84 16.49
CA VAL A 265 -10.13 8.70 15.32
C VAL A 265 -10.02 7.88 14.04
N ARG A 266 -10.55 8.41 12.94
CA ARG A 266 -10.47 7.79 11.61
C ARG A 266 -9.46 8.54 10.75
N ARG A 267 -8.52 7.81 10.14
CA ARG A 267 -7.58 8.32 9.14
C ARG A 267 -7.98 7.79 7.76
N PRO A 268 -8.22 8.64 6.75
CA PRO A 268 -8.73 8.16 5.46
C PRO A 268 -7.66 7.32 4.76
N LEU A 269 -8.04 6.13 4.30
CA LEU A 269 -7.20 5.30 3.43
C LEU A 269 -7.65 5.45 1.97
N PHE A 270 -8.90 5.11 1.69
CA PHE A 270 -9.49 5.17 0.36
C PHE A 270 -10.80 5.96 0.41
N PRO A 271 -10.89 7.12 -0.25
CA PRO A 271 -12.14 7.87 -0.29
C PRO A 271 -13.26 7.09 -1.00
N ALA A 272 -14.51 7.44 -0.68
CA ALA A 272 -15.66 6.99 -1.48
C ALA A 272 -15.41 7.35 -2.95
N GLY A 273 -15.76 6.44 -3.86
CA GLY A 273 -15.47 6.59 -5.29
C GLY A 273 -14.19 5.89 -5.76
N SER A 274 -13.25 5.54 -4.87
CA SER A 274 -12.01 4.84 -5.25
C SER A 274 -12.27 3.44 -5.83
N ARG A 275 -11.49 3.03 -6.82
CA ARG A 275 -11.59 1.74 -7.51
C ARG A 275 -10.34 0.89 -7.32
N ALA A 276 -10.49 -0.41 -7.53
CA ALA A 276 -9.36 -1.33 -7.53
C ALA A 276 -8.41 -1.00 -8.68
N GLY A 277 -7.15 -0.67 -8.37
CA GLY A 277 -6.15 -0.30 -9.37
C GLY A 277 -6.07 1.20 -9.70
N ASP A 278 -6.91 2.05 -9.10
CA ASP A 278 -6.67 3.49 -9.11
C ASP A 278 -5.28 3.77 -8.54
N ARG A 279 -4.47 4.55 -9.26
CA ARG A 279 -3.19 5.03 -8.72
C ARG A 279 -3.50 6.14 -7.72
N ALA A 280 -3.18 5.92 -6.46
CA ALA A 280 -2.98 7.02 -5.53
C ALA A 280 -1.80 7.88 -6.02
N PRO A 281 -1.71 9.16 -5.59
CA PRO A 281 -0.59 10.04 -5.95
C PRO A 281 0.80 9.45 -5.63
N ALA A 282 0.87 8.52 -4.67
CA ALA A 282 2.09 7.84 -4.23
C ALA A 282 2.32 6.43 -4.84
N GLY A 283 1.42 5.93 -5.70
CA GLY A 283 1.49 4.57 -6.25
C GLY A 283 0.17 3.80 -6.13
N ARG A 284 0.22 2.47 -6.26
CA ARG A 284 -0.97 1.60 -6.10
C ARG A 284 -1.39 1.40 -4.63
N ASP A 285 -0.45 1.64 -3.71
CA ASP A 285 -0.61 1.37 -2.29
C ASP A 285 -0.65 2.71 -1.52
N VAL A 286 -1.46 2.78 -0.47
CA VAL A 286 -1.53 3.92 0.45
C VAL A 286 -0.67 3.60 1.66
N GLU A 287 0.42 4.35 1.82
CA GLU A 287 1.37 4.19 2.93
C GLU A 287 0.98 5.06 4.12
N VAL A 288 0.96 4.46 5.30
CA VAL A 288 0.67 5.14 6.57
C VAL A 288 1.75 4.81 7.57
N ALA A 289 2.46 5.84 8.04
CA ALA A 289 3.36 5.70 9.18
C ALA A 289 2.54 5.46 10.46
N VAL A 290 2.87 4.41 11.19
CA VAL A 290 2.19 4.01 12.44
C VAL A 290 3.20 3.78 13.56
N SER A 291 2.73 3.90 14.80
CA SER A 291 3.51 3.62 16.00
C SER A 291 2.85 2.50 16.80
N ALA A 292 3.68 1.58 17.28
CA ALA A 292 3.26 0.51 18.17
C ALA A 292 2.83 1.10 19.53
N PRO A 293 1.83 0.50 20.19
CA PRO A 293 1.47 0.90 21.54
C PRO A 293 2.63 0.63 22.51
N PRO A 294 2.63 1.30 23.67
CA PRO A 294 3.66 1.12 24.68
C PRO A 294 3.62 -0.27 25.33
N ALA A 295 4.69 -0.61 26.06
CA ALA A 295 4.80 -1.90 26.72
C ALA A 295 3.72 -2.04 27.80
N GLY A 296 3.03 -3.18 27.83
CA GLY A 296 1.94 -3.41 28.78
C GLY A 296 0.55 -2.92 28.34
N ALA A 297 0.43 -2.14 27.25
CA ALA A 297 -0.87 -1.74 26.72
C ALA A 297 -1.66 -2.93 26.12
N GLY A 298 -0.94 -3.88 25.52
CA GLY A 298 -1.48 -5.00 24.77
C GLY A 298 -0.93 -5.04 23.33
N PRO A 299 -1.27 -6.05 22.53
CA PRO A 299 -0.76 -6.15 21.17
C PRO A 299 -1.40 -5.11 20.24
N ALA A 300 -0.60 -4.63 19.29
CA ALA A 300 -1.00 -3.62 18.31
C ALA A 300 -1.96 -4.22 17.28
N VAL A 301 -3.07 -3.52 17.01
CA VAL A 301 -4.08 -3.90 16.03
C VAL A 301 -4.24 -2.81 14.98
N ALA A 302 -4.00 -3.16 13.73
CA ALA A 302 -4.31 -2.34 12.57
C ALA A 302 -5.73 -2.65 12.10
N ALA A 303 -6.68 -1.79 12.46
CA ALA A 303 -8.08 -1.94 12.13
C ALA A 303 -8.50 -0.98 11.01
N VAL A 304 -8.94 -1.55 9.90
CA VAL A 304 -9.56 -0.83 8.78
C VAL A 304 -11.07 -0.90 8.93
N VAL A 305 -11.72 0.25 8.92
CA VAL A 305 -13.15 0.41 9.24
C VAL A 305 -13.90 1.22 8.18
N ARG A 306 -15.23 1.08 8.18
CA ARG A 306 -16.20 1.87 7.40
C ARG A 306 -17.28 2.42 8.34
N GLY A 307 -18.00 3.41 7.85
CA GLY A 307 -19.19 3.96 8.51
C GLY A 307 -19.42 5.44 8.20
N PRO A 308 -20.67 5.94 8.32
CA PRO A 308 -21.01 7.36 8.25
C PRO A 308 -20.11 8.25 9.11
N ALA A 309 -19.86 9.48 8.65
CA ALA A 309 -19.18 10.48 9.46
C ALA A 309 -20.07 10.85 10.66
N GLY A 310 -19.55 10.72 11.89
CA GLY A 310 -20.25 11.10 13.12
C GLY A 310 -20.74 9.94 14.02
N GLU A 311 -20.64 8.68 13.57
CA GLU A 311 -20.95 7.53 14.43
C GLU A 311 -19.89 7.31 15.53
N PRO A 312 -20.28 6.86 16.74
CA PRO A 312 -19.35 6.56 17.82
C PRO A 312 -18.45 5.38 17.45
N ALA A 313 -17.25 5.33 18.03
CA ALA A 313 -16.19 4.39 17.63
C ALA A 313 -16.61 2.91 17.66
N VAL A 314 -17.44 2.53 18.63
CA VAL A 314 -17.92 1.15 18.80
C VAL A 314 -18.81 0.66 17.66
N ASP A 315 -19.46 1.57 16.94
CA ASP A 315 -20.41 1.23 15.87
C ASP A 315 -19.75 1.19 14.49
N TRP A 316 -18.45 1.48 14.41
CA TRP A 316 -17.73 1.42 13.14
C TRP A 316 -17.68 -0.03 12.64
N ARG A 317 -17.82 -0.20 11.32
CA ARG A 317 -17.86 -1.54 10.73
C ARG A 317 -16.47 -1.99 10.31
N PRO A 318 -15.94 -3.11 10.84
CA PRO A 318 -14.62 -3.58 10.45
C PRO A 318 -14.64 -4.12 9.01
N VAL A 319 -13.67 -3.70 8.22
CA VAL A 319 -13.37 -4.24 6.88
C VAL A 319 -12.29 -5.29 6.98
N ARG A 320 -11.26 -5.00 7.78
CA ARG A 320 -10.09 -5.83 8.00
C ARG A 320 -9.47 -5.45 9.33
N MET A 321 -9.00 -6.44 10.09
CA MET A 321 -8.25 -6.20 11.32
C MET A 321 -7.09 -7.18 11.37
N ASP A 322 -5.89 -6.66 11.61
CA ASP A 322 -4.67 -7.45 11.75
C ASP A 322 -3.98 -7.11 13.06
N ARG A 323 -3.53 -8.14 13.77
CA ARG A 323 -2.61 -8.00 14.90
C ARG A 323 -1.19 -7.94 14.37
N LEU A 324 -0.41 -6.95 14.82
CA LEU A 324 0.97 -6.74 14.39
C LEU A 324 1.96 -7.08 15.50
N ALA A 325 3.02 -7.81 15.14
CA ALA A 325 4.16 -8.05 16.02
C ALA A 325 5.17 -6.90 15.89
N LEU A 326 4.98 -5.86 16.70
CA LEU A 326 5.86 -4.68 16.77
C LEU A 326 6.49 -4.57 18.15
N ALA A 327 7.72 -4.08 18.21
CA ALA A 327 8.34 -3.74 19.48
C ALA A 327 7.60 -2.55 20.11
N PRO A 328 7.39 -2.52 21.43
CA PRO A 328 6.70 -1.42 22.09
C PRO A 328 7.26 -0.04 21.72
N GLY A 329 6.39 0.93 21.41
CA GLY A 329 6.80 2.30 21.05
C GLY A 329 7.53 2.47 19.70
N SER A 330 7.83 1.37 19.00
CA SER A 330 8.50 1.42 17.68
C SER A 330 7.61 2.01 16.58
N GLY A 331 8.23 2.67 15.61
CA GLY A 331 7.58 3.14 14.38
C GLY A 331 7.67 2.11 13.24
N THR A 332 6.67 2.07 12.37
CA THR A 332 6.70 1.33 11.11
C THR A 332 5.79 1.97 10.05
N THR A 333 5.82 1.47 8.82
CA THR A 333 4.93 1.92 7.74
C THR A 333 4.05 0.75 7.31
N LEU A 334 2.74 0.99 7.26
CA LEU A 334 1.74 0.06 6.72
C LEU A 334 1.37 0.50 5.31
N ALA A 335 1.43 -0.41 4.35
CA ALA A 335 0.98 -0.16 2.99
C ALA A 335 -0.34 -0.90 2.75
N TYR A 336 -1.37 -0.17 2.33
CA TYR A 336 -2.69 -0.73 2.05
C TYR A 336 -3.00 -0.68 0.56
N SER A 337 -3.53 -1.77 0.01
CA SER A 337 -3.99 -1.84 -1.37
C SER A 337 -5.47 -2.19 -1.45
N LEU A 338 -6.18 -1.55 -2.37
CA LEU A 338 -7.58 -1.84 -2.69
C LEU A 338 -7.66 -2.82 -3.87
N HIS A 339 -8.35 -3.94 -3.65
CA HIS A 339 -8.57 -5.00 -4.64
C HIS A 339 -10.05 -5.07 -5.05
N ALA A 340 -10.30 -5.82 -6.13
CA ALA A 340 -11.66 -6.10 -6.61
C ALA A 340 -12.55 -6.62 -5.48
N GLY A 341 -13.85 -6.28 -5.54
CA GLY A 341 -14.81 -6.63 -4.49
C GLY A 341 -14.62 -5.86 -3.18
N HIS A 342 -13.98 -4.68 -3.24
CA HIS A 342 -13.72 -3.79 -2.10
C HIS A 342 -12.86 -4.40 -0.98
N ARG A 343 -12.09 -5.44 -1.31
CA ARG A 343 -11.16 -6.08 -0.38
C ARG A 343 -9.92 -5.19 -0.17
N VAL A 344 -9.58 -4.96 1.08
CA VAL A 344 -8.36 -4.25 1.47
C VAL A 344 -7.31 -5.27 1.88
N GLU A 345 -6.10 -5.14 1.34
CA GLU A 345 -4.94 -5.92 1.75
C GLU A 345 -3.93 -5.05 2.49
N LEU A 346 -3.33 -5.62 3.53
CA LEU A 346 -2.22 -5.02 4.26
C LEU A 346 -0.92 -5.64 3.78
N ARG A 347 0.07 -4.80 3.50
CA ARG A 347 1.47 -5.16 3.30
C ARG A 347 2.31 -4.42 4.34
N CYS A 348 3.06 -5.17 5.14
CA CYS A 348 4.01 -4.60 6.08
C CYS A 348 5.22 -5.52 6.24
N ALA A 349 6.36 -4.95 6.63
CA ALA A 349 7.57 -5.73 6.91
C ALA A 349 7.46 -6.52 8.23
N ALA A 350 6.63 -6.06 9.16
CA ALA A 350 6.35 -6.75 10.41
C ALA A 350 5.50 -8.01 10.18
N ARG A 351 5.65 -9.01 11.05
CA ARG A 351 4.74 -10.16 11.06
C ARG A 351 3.35 -9.71 11.50
N HIS A 352 2.32 -10.22 10.83
CA HIS A 352 0.93 -9.95 11.17
C HIS A 352 0.05 -11.18 10.98
N GLU A 353 -1.04 -11.21 11.73
CA GLU A 353 -2.07 -12.26 11.66
C GLU A 353 -3.46 -11.63 11.76
N PRO A 354 -4.51 -12.29 11.24
CA PRO A 354 -5.89 -11.80 11.39
C PRO A 354 -6.27 -11.63 12.87
N GLU A 355 -6.82 -10.48 13.23
CA GLU A 355 -7.34 -10.24 14.58
C GLU A 355 -8.74 -10.84 14.73
N ALA A 356 -8.94 -11.65 15.77
CA ALA A 356 -10.18 -12.37 16.02
C ALA A 356 -11.13 -11.63 16.96
N THR A 357 -10.62 -10.68 17.76
CA THR A 357 -11.42 -9.88 18.68
C THR A 357 -12.41 -9.01 17.93
N ALA A 358 -13.67 -8.97 18.38
CA ALA A 358 -14.68 -8.14 17.74
C ALA A 358 -14.32 -6.66 17.84
N TRP A 359 -14.63 -5.90 16.79
CA TRP A 359 -14.31 -4.46 16.74
C TRP A 359 -14.88 -3.69 17.93
N ALA A 360 -16.13 -3.96 18.31
CA ALA A 360 -16.78 -3.26 19.43
C ALA A 360 -16.00 -3.39 20.74
N ASP A 361 -15.43 -4.58 21.00
CA ASP A 361 -14.62 -4.83 22.20
C ASP A 361 -13.28 -4.11 22.14
N LEU A 362 -12.61 -4.15 20.97
CA LEU A 362 -11.36 -3.42 20.73
C LEU A 362 -11.55 -1.91 20.90
N ALA A 363 -12.64 -1.37 20.36
CA ALA A 363 -12.97 0.04 20.41
C ALA A 363 -13.28 0.50 21.84
N ALA A 364 -14.05 -0.31 22.59
CA ALA A 364 -14.37 -0.02 23.98
C ALA A 364 -13.15 -0.10 24.90
N ALA A 365 -12.24 -1.06 24.67
CA ALA A 365 -11.02 -1.22 25.47
C ALA A 365 -10.00 -0.11 25.21
N THR A 366 -9.77 0.25 23.95
CA THR A 366 -8.79 1.27 23.57
C THR A 366 -9.16 2.65 24.12
N ALA A 367 -10.45 2.98 24.20
CA ALA A 367 -10.93 4.27 24.67
C ALA A 367 -10.75 4.51 26.19
N ARG A 368 -10.36 3.48 26.95
CA ARG A 368 -10.28 3.52 28.43
C ARG A 368 -8.86 3.45 28.99
N GLN A 369 -7.84 3.30 28.15
CA GLN A 369 -6.46 3.17 28.62
C GLN A 369 -5.77 4.55 28.70
N PRO A 370 -5.42 5.05 29.90
CA PRO A 370 -4.53 6.20 30.00
C PRO A 370 -3.11 5.79 29.56
N VAL A 371 -2.48 6.58 28.69
CA VAL A 371 -1.06 6.44 28.43
C VAL A 371 -0.32 7.13 29.57
N GLN A 372 0.34 6.37 30.46
CA GLN A 372 1.34 7.00 31.32
C GLN A 372 2.55 7.38 30.43
N PRO A 373 2.99 8.65 30.44
CA PRO A 373 4.17 9.05 29.69
C PRO A 373 5.39 8.29 30.23
N TYR A 374 6.24 7.82 29.32
CA TYR A 374 7.48 7.15 29.72
C TYR A 374 8.48 8.17 30.26
N PRO A 375 9.24 7.81 31.31
CA PRO A 375 10.42 8.58 31.66
C PRO A 375 11.39 8.64 30.47
N VAL A 376 11.97 9.81 30.18
CA VAL A 376 12.96 10.00 29.13
C VAL A 376 14.37 10.00 29.73
N ASP A 377 15.25 9.15 29.19
CA ASP A 377 16.70 9.24 29.42
C ASP A 377 17.34 9.82 28.16
N LEU A 378 17.76 11.08 28.22
CA LEU A 378 18.37 11.81 27.12
C LEU A 378 19.90 11.84 27.27
N LEU A 379 20.63 11.22 26.34
CA LEU A 379 22.06 11.49 26.14
C LEU A 379 22.25 12.58 25.10
N LEU A 380 22.86 13.67 25.53
CA LEU A 380 23.16 14.81 24.68
C LEU A 380 24.66 14.87 24.42
N ALA A 381 25.04 14.68 23.16
CA ALA A 381 26.42 14.77 22.70
C ALA A 381 26.62 16.06 21.92
N VAL A 382 27.54 16.93 22.36
CA VAL A 382 27.79 18.24 21.74
C VAL A 382 29.22 18.36 21.24
N GLU A 383 29.38 18.77 19.98
CA GLU A 383 30.67 19.10 19.40
C GLU A 383 31.17 20.44 19.96
N ILE A 384 32.20 20.38 20.79
CA ILE A 384 32.77 21.56 21.46
C ILE A 384 34.00 22.13 20.76
N ALA A 385 34.36 21.59 19.60
CA ALA A 385 35.45 22.12 18.77
C ALA A 385 34.92 23.08 17.69
N GLY A 386 35.55 24.26 17.56
CA GLY A 386 35.13 25.30 16.62
C GLY A 386 36.28 26.17 16.08
N PRO A 387 36.07 26.86 14.94
CA PRO A 387 37.08 27.72 14.32
C PRO A 387 37.64 28.78 15.28
N ARG A 388 38.96 28.98 15.31
CA ARG A 388 39.53 30.06 16.15
C ARG A 388 39.12 31.46 15.72
N ALA A 389 38.78 31.63 14.44
CA ALA A 389 38.44 32.92 13.85
C ALA A 389 37.09 33.49 14.35
N ASP A 390 36.20 32.66 14.89
CA ASP A 390 34.90 33.09 15.41
C ASP A 390 34.89 33.36 16.92
N GLY A 391 36.06 33.27 17.58
CA GLY A 391 36.19 33.49 19.02
C GLY A 391 35.47 32.46 19.90
N GLY A 392 35.02 31.34 19.35
CA GLY A 392 34.21 30.32 20.03
C GLY A 392 32.70 30.48 19.83
N GLY A 393 32.24 31.50 19.10
CA GLY A 393 30.82 31.84 18.97
C GLY A 393 29.95 30.72 18.39
N VAL A 394 30.49 29.89 17.49
CA VAL A 394 29.77 28.73 16.93
C VAL A 394 29.56 27.65 17.98
N VAL A 395 30.58 27.37 18.80
CA VAL A 395 30.45 26.39 19.90
C VAL A 395 29.50 26.89 20.96
N GLU A 396 29.58 28.18 21.33
CA GLU A 396 28.64 28.79 22.26
C GLU A 396 27.20 28.75 21.76
N ALA A 397 26.97 28.89 20.45
CA ALA A 397 25.65 28.73 19.86
C ALA A 397 25.12 27.30 20.01
N ARG A 398 25.95 26.27 19.71
CA ARG A 398 25.58 24.86 19.92
C ARG A 398 25.28 24.53 21.37
N LEU A 399 26.08 25.04 22.31
CA LEU A 399 25.85 24.84 23.75
C LEU A 399 24.54 25.48 24.21
N ARG A 400 24.23 26.70 23.73
CA ARG A 400 22.96 27.37 24.00
C ARG A 400 21.78 26.62 23.39
N GLU A 401 21.90 26.14 22.16
CA GLU A 401 20.85 25.34 21.50
C GLU A 401 20.61 24.02 22.24
N ALA A 402 21.67 23.31 22.62
CA ALA A 402 21.58 22.10 23.41
C ALA A 402 20.89 22.33 24.76
N ALA A 403 21.22 23.43 25.45
CA ALA A 403 20.56 23.81 26.70
C ALA A 403 19.08 24.20 26.50
N ALA A 404 18.76 24.88 25.40
CA ALA A 404 17.39 25.22 25.04
C ALA A 404 16.55 23.97 24.76
N VAL A 405 17.10 22.97 24.05
CA VAL A 405 16.43 21.68 23.82
C VAL A 405 16.20 20.94 25.13
N VAL A 406 17.18 20.87 26.03
CA VAL A 406 16.99 20.25 27.36
C VAL A 406 15.85 20.94 28.14
N THR A 407 15.77 22.27 28.06
CA THR A 407 14.71 23.05 28.71
C THR A 407 13.34 22.75 28.11
N ALA A 408 13.24 22.65 26.77
CA ALA A 408 11.99 22.32 26.08
C ALA A 408 11.55 20.87 26.34
N VAL A 409 12.48 19.91 26.34
CA VAL A 409 12.18 18.51 26.70
C VAL A 409 11.64 18.43 28.13
N ARG A 410 12.30 19.11 29.09
CA ARG A 410 11.84 19.20 30.48
C ARG A 410 10.43 19.79 30.58
N ALA A 411 10.14 20.86 29.84
CA ALA A 411 8.80 21.47 29.82
C ALA A 411 7.73 20.47 29.34
N ALA A 412 8.10 19.57 28.44
CA ALA A 412 7.20 18.58 27.88
C ALA A 412 6.99 17.34 28.78
N VAL A 413 8.06 16.80 29.40
CA VAL A 413 7.97 15.55 30.21
C VAL A 413 7.95 15.74 31.73
N GLY A 414 8.17 16.96 32.20
CA GLY A 414 8.33 17.24 33.63
C GLY A 414 9.76 17.05 34.15
N ASP A 415 9.90 17.12 35.47
CA ASP A 415 11.19 17.12 36.18
C ASP A 415 11.78 15.70 36.37
N GLU A 416 12.65 15.48 37.36
CA GLU A 416 13.45 14.27 37.56
C GLU A 416 12.74 12.90 37.35
N PRO A 417 11.50 12.66 37.79
CA PRO A 417 10.84 11.39 37.47
C PRO A 417 10.58 11.24 35.96
N GLY A 418 10.35 12.33 35.24
CA GLY A 418 10.09 12.36 33.79
C GLY A 418 11.34 12.50 32.92
N LEU A 419 12.43 13.11 33.39
CA LEU A 419 13.64 13.37 32.57
C LEU A 419 14.95 13.19 33.35
N ARG A 420 15.86 12.39 32.78
CA ARG A 420 17.28 12.37 33.13
C ARG A 420 18.13 12.70 31.92
N VAL A 421 19.20 13.45 32.12
CA VAL A 421 20.08 13.93 31.04
C VAL A 421 21.52 13.55 31.32
N GLY A 422 22.16 12.83 30.41
CA GLY A 422 23.61 12.62 30.41
C GLY A 422 24.26 13.45 29.31
N LEU A 423 25.49 13.93 29.55
CA LEU A 423 26.17 14.84 28.63
C LEU A 423 27.51 14.30 28.17
N PHE A 424 27.78 14.45 26.87
CA PHE A 424 29.10 14.25 26.27
C PHE A 424 29.56 15.49 25.52
N GLY A 425 30.76 15.96 25.82
CA GLY A 425 31.42 17.01 25.05
C GLY A 425 32.53 16.39 24.24
N TYR A 426 32.43 16.44 22.91
CA TYR A 426 33.39 15.78 22.02
C TYR A 426 34.08 16.78 21.08
N ARG A 427 35.30 16.45 20.70
CA ARG A 427 36.16 17.22 19.80
C ARG A 427 36.84 16.31 18.78
N ASP A 428 37.67 16.89 17.93
CA ASP A 428 38.50 16.15 17.00
C ASP A 428 39.72 15.50 17.65
N HIS A 429 40.23 14.48 16.96
CA HIS A 429 41.50 13.84 17.27
C HIS A 429 42.66 14.83 17.18
N ASP A 430 43.63 14.67 18.07
CA ASP A 430 44.91 15.33 17.92
C ASP A 430 45.76 14.59 16.87
N PRO A 431 46.08 15.21 15.70
CA PRO A 431 46.84 14.54 14.65
C PRO A 431 48.28 14.18 15.04
N LEU A 432 48.78 14.69 16.18
CA LEU A 432 50.11 14.41 16.70
C LEU A 432 50.15 13.27 17.73
N HIS A 433 48.99 12.80 18.22
CA HIS A 433 48.93 11.71 19.19
C HIS A 433 48.86 10.34 18.49
N ARG A 434 49.35 9.29 19.17
CA ARG A 434 49.23 7.91 18.66
C ARG A 434 47.81 7.38 18.92
N PRO A 435 47.39 6.31 18.22
CA PRO A 435 46.14 5.63 18.53
C PRO A 435 46.05 5.27 20.01
N GLY A 436 44.94 5.60 20.67
CA GLY A 436 44.66 5.36 22.08
C GLY A 436 45.26 6.38 23.06
N ASP A 437 46.14 7.28 22.60
CA ASP A 437 46.80 8.27 23.47
C ASP A 437 45.97 9.56 23.64
N HIS A 438 44.89 9.73 22.88
CA HIS A 438 44.05 10.91 22.90
C HIS A 438 42.58 10.53 22.96
N ASP A 439 41.88 11.09 23.94
CA ASP A 439 40.44 10.90 24.10
C ASP A 439 39.69 12.11 23.50
N PRO A 440 38.96 11.93 22.39
CA PRO A 440 38.19 13.01 21.78
C PRO A 440 36.92 13.35 22.57
N VAL A 441 36.46 12.52 23.51
CA VAL A 441 35.33 12.83 24.39
C VAL A 441 35.89 13.44 25.68
N VAL A 442 35.90 14.76 25.78
CA VAL A 442 36.58 15.46 26.89
C VAL A 442 35.67 15.80 28.06
N HIS A 443 34.36 15.79 27.87
CA HIS A 443 33.38 15.94 28.95
C HIS A 443 32.50 14.69 29.02
N ARG A 444 32.37 14.14 30.23
CA ARG A 444 31.49 13.02 30.57
C ARG A 444 30.73 13.39 31.83
N VAL A 445 29.42 13.56 31.70
CA VAL A 445 28.54 13.90 32.82
C VAL A 445 27.49 12.81 32.89
N GLY A 446 27.52 12.04 33.97
CA GLY A 446 26.52 11.00 34.21
C GLY A 446 25.09 11.55 34.22
N MET A 447 24.12 10.65 34.24
CA MET A 447 22.70 11.01 34.21
C MET A 447 22.31 11.92 35.38
N CYS A 448 21.95 13.16 35.08
CA CYS A 448 21.63 14.23 36.00
C CYS A 448 20.26 14.86 35.70
N THR A 449 19.86 15.84 36.51
CA THR A 449 18.60 16.59 36.26
C THR A 449 18.76 17.55 35.08
N ALA A 450 17.65 17.91 34.42
CA ALA A 450 17.67 18.89 33.32
C ALA A 450 18.25 20.25 33.75
N ALA A 451 17.93 20.71 34.97
CA ALA A 451 18.48 21.96 35.51
C ALA A 451 20.01 21.88 35.68
N GLU A 452 20.51 20.74 36.15
CA GLU A 452 21.95 20.50 36.27
C GLU A 452 22.63 20.43 34.90
N ALA A 453 22.04 19.71 33.95
CA ALA A 453 22.56 19.62 32.59
C ALA A 453 22.71 21.01 31.94
N VAL A 454 21.70 21.88 32.06
CA VAL A 454 21.77 23.26 31.56
C VAL A 454 22.90 24.06 32.21
N ARG A 455 23.09 23.94 33.54
CA ARG A 455 24.21 24.60 34.23
C ARG A 455 25.56 24.06 33.75
N VAL A 456 25.68 22.76 33.56
CA VAL A 456 26.94 22.13 33.13
C VAL A 456 27.29 22.54 31.70
N LEU A 457 26.33 22.54 30.77
CA LEU A 457 26.54 23.01 29.41
C LEU A 457 27.03 24.47 29.36
N ALA A 458 26.50 25.34 30.23
CA ALA A 458 26.94 26.73 30.34
C ALA A 458 28.38 26.90 30.87
N SER A 459 28.95 25.86 31.50
CA SER A 459 30.32 25.86 32.01
C SER A 459 31.37 25.32 31.02
N TRP A 460 30.93 24.73 29.91
CA TRP A 460 31.84 24.16 28.92
C TRP A 460 32.50 25.25 28.09
N HIS A 461 33.79 25.08 27.84
CA HIS A 461 34.59 26.05 27.10
C HIS A 461 34.87 25.52 25.68
N PRO A 462 34.87 26.39 24.66
CA PRO A 462 35.21 26.00 23.31
C PRO A 462 36.64 25.45 23.19
N HIS A 463 36.78 24.38 22.43
CA HIS A 463 38.08 23.85 22.01
C HIS A 463 38.42 24.33 20.60
N PRO A 464 39.70 24.59 20.32
CA PRO A 464 40.11 24.98 18.98
C PRO A 464 39.97 23.81 18.00
N LEU A 465 39.33 24.08 16.87
CA LEU A 465 39.27 23.20 15.71
C LEU A 465 40.67 22.85 15.20
N ARG A 466 40.93 21.56 14.96
CA ARG A 466 42.19 21.03 14.44
C ARG A 466 42.03 20.36 13.08
N HIS A 467 40.83 19.87 12.78
CA HIS A 467 40.52 19.17 11.54
C HIS A 467 39.15 19.58 10.98
N ASP A 468 39.10 20.12 9.77
CA ASP A 468 37.88 20.73 9.24
C ASP A 468 36.81 19.71 8.80
N PHE A 469 37.21 18.51 8.38
CA PHE A 469 36.31 17.57 7.68
C PHE A 469 35.70 16.47 8.54
N ALA A 470 36.23 16.20 9.74
CA ALA A 470 35.78 15.12 10.61
C ALA A 470 36.08 15.46 12.09
N THR A 471 35.38 14.79 13.01
CA THR A 471 35.50 14.95 14.46
C THR A 471 35.52 13.56 15.13
N GLY A 472 35.87 13.46 16.41
CA GLY A 472 35.98 12.19 17.14
C GLY A 472 34.64 11.57 17.57
N LEU A 473 33.57 11.84 16.82
CA LEU A 473 32.21 11.34 17.08
C LEU A 473 32.14 9.80 17.03
N GLU A 474 33.09 9.12 16.39
CA GLU A 474 33.15 7.65 16.37
C GLU A 474 33.33 6.98 17.75
N HIS A 475 33.74 7.72 18.79
CA HIS A 475 33.91 7.18 20.15
C HIS A 475 32.59 7.10 20.93
N LEU A 476 31.58 7.89 20.54
CA LEU A 476 30.34 8.00 21.28
C LEU A 476 29.56 6.68 21.41
N PRO A 477 29.42 5.86 20.35
CA PRO A 477 28.78 4.55 20.48
C PRO A 477 29.42 3.63 21.53
N GLY A 478 30.75 3.68 21.67
CA GLY A 478 31.48 2.94 22.69
C GLY A 478 31.19 3.42 24.12
N GLU A 479 31.10 4.74 24.31
CA GLU A 479 30.74 5.35 25.60
C GLU A 479 29.32 4.97 26.05
N ILE A 480 28.35 5.00 25.12
CA ILE A 480 26.96 4.60 25.38
C ILE A 480 26.89 3.18 25.95
N ARG A 481 27.69 2.27 25.42
CA ARG A 481 27.76 0.89 25.91
C ARG A 481 28.27 0.82 27.35
N ALA A 482 29.28 1.61 27.70
CA ALA A 482 29.80 1.66 29.08
C ALA A 482 28.74 2.19 30.07
N TRP A 483 27.81 3.03 29.60
CA TRP A 483 26.75 3.64 30.40
C TRP A 483 25.48 2.79 30.47
N ARG A 484 25.48 1.55 29.94
CA ARG A 484 24.32 0.65 29.95
C ARG A 484 23.65 0.55 31.33
N HIS A 485 24.45 0.49 32.39
CA HIS A 485 23.97 0.33 33.77
C HIS A 485 23.31 1.59 34.35
N LEU A 486 23.40 2.74 33.68
CA LEU A 486 22.82 4.00 34.12
C LEU A 486 21.40 4.25 33.58
N TRP A 487 21.00 3.49 32.55
CA TRP A 487 19.67 3.59 31.94
C TRP A 487 18.60 3.02 32.85
N ARG A 488 17.45 3.71 32.91
CA ARG A 488 16.24 3.14 33.51
C ARG A 488 15.69 2.03 32.61
N ALA A 489 15.24 0.94 33.22
CA ALA A 489 14.71 -0.22 32.50
C ALA A 489 13.44 0.12 31.69
N ASP A 490 12.69 1.10 32.16
CA ASP A 490 11.39 1.55 31.68
C ASP A 490 11.43 2.96 31.06
N SER A 491 12.58 3.39 30.53
CA SER A 491 12.72 4.71 29.91
C SER A 491 12.69 4.68 28.38
N HIS A 492 12.23 5.78 27.79
CA HIS A 492 12.52 6.13 26.42
C HIS A 492 13.93 6.71 26.32
N ARG A 493 14.83 6.00 25.63
CA ARG A 493 16.27 6.33 25.59
C ARG A 493 16.60 7.02 24.28
N VAL A 494 17.15 8.23 24.37
CA VAL A 494 17.44 9.06 23.20
C VAL A 494 18.90 9.48 23.21
N LEU A 495 19.57 9.34 22.07
CA LEU A 495 20.83 9.99 21.77
C LEU A 495 20.54 11.19 20.87
N LEU A 496 20.80 12.39 21.35
CA LEU A 496 20.77 13.63 20.57
C LEU A 496 22.21 14.10 20.31
N THR A 497 22.64 14.05 19.06
CA THR A 497 23.97 14.55 18.64
C THR A 497 23.85 15.96 18.08
N VAL A 498 24.64 16.91 18.59
CA VAL A 498 24.68 18.31 18.16
C VAL A 498 26.07 18.62 17.63
N GLY A 499 26.20 18.92 16.34
CA GLY A 499 27.49 19.28 15.75
C GLY A 499 27.46 19.42 14.24
N SER A 500 28.62 19.76 13.68
CA SER A 500 28.76 20.09 12.26
C SER A 500 29.47 19.00 11.45
N ARG A 501 30.48 18.37 12.06
CA ARG A 501 31.41 17.47 11.35
C ARG A 501 31.02 16.01 11.57
N PRO A 502 31.07 15.16 10.53
CA PRO A 502 30.83 13.72 10.67
C PRO A 502 31.97 13.01 11.43
N PRO A 503 31.77 11.77 11.90
CA PRO A 503 32.84 10.93 12.42
C PRO A 503 33.90 10.61 11.35
N HIS A 504 35.08 10.16 11.79
CA HIS A 504 36.07 9.61 10.87
C HIS A 504 35.61 8.26 10.29
N PRO A 505 35.98 7.93 9.03
CA PRO A 505 35.70 6.61 8.48
C PRO A 505 36.52 5.51 9.19
N PRO A 506 35.92 4.32 9.42
CA PRO A 506 36.56 3.22 10.16
C PRO A 506 37.68 2.51 9.39
N ALA A 507 37.62 2.54 8.05
CA ALA A 507 38.59 1.89 7.16
C ALA A 507 38.97 2.82 6.00
N ARG A 508 39.83 2.33 5.08
CA ARG A 508 40.31 3.09 3.90
C ARG A 508 39.14 3.87 3.28
N PRO A 509 39.21 5.21 3.21
CA PRO A 509 38.16 5.98 2.59
C PRO A 509 38.05 5.54 1.11
N PRO A 510 36.85 5.64 0.49
CA PRO A 510 36.69 5.40 -0.94
C PRO A 510 37.76 6.15 -1.74
N ARG A 511 38.30 5.58 -2.84
CA ARG A 511 39.38 6.18 -3.67
C ARG A 511 39.15 7.64 -4.06
N VAL A 512 37.90 8.08 -4.03
CA VAL A 512 37.41 9.42 -4.37
C VAL A 512 37.87 10.49 -3.35
N VAL A 513 38.06 10.13 -2.06
CA VAL A 513 38.45 11.05 -0.96
C VAL A 513 39.96 11.27 -0.81
N GLN A 514 40.76 10.68 -1.71
CA GLN A 514 42.22 10.69 -1.60
C GLN A 514 42.89 11.85 -2.34
N ARG A 515 42.16 12.67 -3.11
CA ARG A 515 42.76 13.59 -4.10
C ARG A 515 42.60 15.09 -3.87
N GLY A 516 41.69 15.59 -3.04
CA GLY A 516 41.58 17.04 -2.80
C GLY A 516 41.28 17.49 -1.37
N ALA A 517 40.90 16.60 -0.46
CA ALA A 517 40.81 16.89 0.98
C ALA A 517 41.05 15.62 1.82
N PRO A 518 42.06 15.59 2.72
CA PRO A 518 42.42 14.37 3.42
C PRO A 518 41.46 14.09 4.58
N VAL A 519 40.32 13.45 4.34
CA VAL A 519 39.59 12.78 5.42
C VAL A 519 40.45 11.61 5.90
N ARG A 520 41.05 11.79 7.07
CA ARG A 520 41.87 10.74 7.71
C ARG A 520 40.95 9.62 8.22
N ILE A 521 41.44 8.39 8.17
CA ILE A 521 40.79 7.29 8.91
C ILE A 521 40.81 7.62 10.40
N CYS A 522 39.85 7.06 11.15
CA CYS A 522 39.90 7.12 12.61
C CYS A 522 41.27 6.58 13.07
N PRO A 523 42.05 7.35 13.87
CA PRO A 523 43.32 6.87 14.42
C PRO A 523 43.18 5.54 15.16
N ASP A 524 42.06 5.38 15.88
CA ASP A 524 41.73 4.19 16.68
C ASP A 524 40.99 3.10 15.90
N ARG A 525 40.72 3.35 14.60
CA ARG A 525 40.04 2.41 13.69
C ARG A 525 38.69 1.90 14.22
N LEU A 526 37.98 2.74 14.97
CA LEU A 526 36.68 2.39 15.54
C LEU A 526 35.62 2.23 14.46
N ASP A 527 34.92 1.10 14.46
CA ASP A 527 33.75 0.85 13.61
C ASP A 527 32.47 1.36 14.28
N TRP A 528 32.35 2.69 14.29
CA TRP A 528 31.21 3.38 14.90
C TRP A 528 29.86 2.93 14.33
N GLN A 529 29.80 2.47 13.07
CA GLN A 529 28.54 2.04 12.46
C GLN A 529 28.05 0.74 13.07
N SER A 530 28.95 -0.21 13.29
CA SER A 530 28.62 -1.48 13.94
C SER A 530 28.27 -1.27 15.41
N GLU A 531 28.98 -0.39 16.09
CA GLU A 531 28.71 -0.06 17.49
C GLU A 531 27.40 0.71 17.67
N LEU A 532 27.10 1.72 16.83
CA LEU A 532 25.83 2.43 16.88
C LEU A 532 24.65 1.50 16.56
N ARG A 533 24.80 0.59 15.60
CA ARG A 533 23.80 -0.47 15.33
C ARG A 533 23.65 -1.45 16.48
N ALA A 534 24.71 -1.73 17.24
CA ALA A 534 24.62 -2.56 18.43
C ALA A 534 23.90 -1.83 19.57
N ALA A 535 24.22 -0.55 19.80
CA ALA A 535 23.55 0.29 20.79
C ALA A 535 22.04 0.41 20.50
N ARG A 536 21.66 0.70 19.26
CA ARG A 536 20.23 0.76 18.87
C ARG A 536 19.51 -0.58 19.07
N ARG A 537 20.14 -1.71 18.74
CA ARG A 537 19.52 -3.03 18.86
C ARG A 537 19.44 -3.56 20.29
N HIS A 538 20.43 -3.25 21.13
CA HIS A 538 20.54 -3.83 22.47
C HIS A 538 20.05 -2.91 23.58
N GLU A 539 20.15 -1.58 23.39
CA GLU A 539 19.68 -0.60 24.36
C GLU A 539 18.36 0.08 23.98
N ASP A 540 17.83 -0.18 22.78
CA ASP A 540 16.62 0.48 22.24
C ASP A 540 16.74 2.02 22.20
N ILE A 541 17.90 2.51 21.76
CA ILE A 541 18.19 3.95 21.67
C ILE A 541 17.67 4.53 20.36
N VAL A 542 16.94 5.64 20.46
CA VAL A 542 16.56 6.51 19.35
C VAL A 542 17.65 7.54 19.06
N CYS A 543 17.99 7.77 17.80
CA CYS A 543 19.07 8.65 17.37
C CYS A 543 18.53 9.88 16.64
N LEU A 544 18.74 11.05 17.23
CA LEU A 544 18.42 12.36 16.67
C LEU A 544 19.69 13.17 16.46
N ALA A 545 19.68 14.04 15.45
CA ALA A 545 20.80 14.92 15.16
C ALA A 545 20.37 16.37 14.91
N VAL A 546 21.10 17.32 15.51
CA VAL A 546 21.06 18.75 15.17
C VAL A 546 22.38 19.08 14.49
N VAL A 547 22.30 19.51 13.23
CA VAL A 547 23.47 19.71 12.38
C VAL A 547 23.54 21.16 11.91
N ASP A 548 24.57 21.89 12.31
CA ASP A 548 24.99 23.11 11.62
C ASP A 548 25.86 22.73 10.42
N GLU A 549 25.55 23.28 9.24
CA GLU A 549 26.35 22.99 8.06
C GLU A 549 27.76 23.60 8.22
N PRO A 550 28.84 22.80 8.12
CA PRO A 550 30.18 23.33 8.17
C PRO A 550 30.46 24.16 6.91
N ALA A 551 31.32 25.16 7.03
CA ALA A 551 31.60 26.14 5.97
C ALA A 551 31.99 25.53 4.61
N TRP A 552 32.56 24.32 4.61
CA TRP A 552 32.93 23.61 3.39
C TRP A 552 31.75 22.91 2.68
N MET A 553 30.61 22.65 3.32
CA MET A 553 29.46 22.02 2.65
C MET A 553 28.76 22.96 1.65
N GLY A 554 28.93 24.28 1.79
CA GLY A 554 28.37 25.30 0.89
C GLY A 554 29.33 25.75 -0.23
N ASP A 555 30.58 25.29 -0.23
CA ASP A 555 31.55 25.61 -1.29
C ASP A 555 31.35 24.65 -2.48
N PRO A 556 30.96 25.13 -3.68
CA PRO A 556 30.82 24.28 -4.87
C PRO A 556 32.15 23.64 -5.32
N ARG A 557 33.29 24.05 -4.75
CA ARG A 557 34.61 23.40 -4.91
C ARG A 557 34.86 22.29 -3.91
N ALA A 558 34.05 22.14 -2.87
CA ALA A 558 34.16 21.03 -1.94
C ALA A 558 33.85 19.72 -2.66
N GLU A 559 34.71 18.74 -2.44
CA GLU A 559 34.67 17.52 -3.22
C GLU A 559 33.35 16.74 -2.93
N PRO A 560 32.51 16.42 -3.94
CA PRO A 560 31.15 15.88 -3.75
C PRO A 560 31.04 14.64 -2.84
N HIS A 561 32.13 13.88 -2.73
CA HIS A 561 32.20 12.70 -1.89
C HIS A 561 32.27 13.00 -0.37
N LEU A 562 32.77 14.19 0.03
CA LEU A 562 32.80 14.62 1.43
C LEU A 562 31.39 14.92 1.91
N THR A 563 30.63 15.64 1.09
CA THR A 563 29.21 15.92 1.31
C THR A 563 28.43 14.60 1.37
N GLN A 564 28.71 13.65 0.49
CA GLN A 564 28.09 12.33 0.52
C GLN A 564 28.41 11.55 1.82
N TRP A 565 29.67 11.58 2.29
CA TRP A 565 30.06 10.96 3.55
C TRP A 565 29.36 11.60 4.74
N ALA A 566 29.36 12.93 4.82
CA ALA A 566 28.70 13.67 5.89
C ALA A 566 27.19 13.38 5.90
N GLN A 567 26.53 13.39 4.75
CA GLN A 567 25.12 13.02 4.62
C GLN A 567 24.87 11.59 5.10
N TYR A 568 25.70 10.64 4.69
CA TYR A 568 25.59 9.25 5.13
C TYR A 568 25.72 9.11 6.65
N ALA A 569 26.73 9.74 7.24
CA ALA A 569 26.96 9.64 8.68
C ALA A 569 25.86 10.33 9.50
N TRP A 570 25.43 11.53 9.09
CA TRP A 570 24.33 12.24 9.74
C TRP A 570 22.99 11.55 9.56
N HIS A 571 22.78 10.81 8.47
CA HIS A 571 21.62 9.93 8.34
C HIS A 571 21.66 8.77 9.35
N ALA A 572 22.84 8.27 9.72
CA ALA A 572 22.95 7.21 10.72
C ALA A 572 22.75 7.73 12.15
N PHE A 573 23.30 8.90 12.49
CA PHE A 573 23.16 9.53 13.81
C PHE A 573 21.84 10.28 14.02
N GLY A 574 21.11 10.61 12.95
CA GLY A 574 19.78 11.22 12.98
C GLY A 574 18.72 10.35 12.31
N ALA A 575 18.80 9.02 12.49
CA ALA A 575 17.95 8.07 11.79
C ALA A 575 16.45 8.28 12.06
N GLU A 576 16.10 8.80 13.24
CA GLU A 576 14.73 9.11 13.64
C GLU A 576 14.39 10.60 13.47
N GLY A 577 15.37 11.46 13.16
CA GLY A 577 15.16 12.88 12.94
C GLY A 577 16.46 13.66 12.81
N ARG A 578 16.51 14.54 11.80
CA ARG A 578 17.62 15.47 11.56
C ARG A 578 17.11 16.90 11.46
N PHE A 579 17.69 17.77 12.27
CA PHE A 579 17.35 19.19 12.35
C PHE A 579 18.55 20.04 11.94
N SER A 580 18.29 21.18 11.32
CA SER A 580 19.33 22.19 11.08
C SER A 580 19.57 23.00 12.35
N ALA A 581 20.79 23.46 12.60
CA ALA A 581 21.02 24.38 13.71
C ALA A 581 20.17 25.66 13.61
N GLY A 582 19.74 26.17 14.76
CA GLY A 582 18.78 27.27 14.84
C GLY A 582 17.33 26.83 14.59
N HIS A 583 17.06 25.52 14.57
CA HIS A 583 15.67 25.04 14.56
C HIS A 583 14.98 25.40 15.88
N ASP A 584 13.65 25.46 15.84
CA ASP A 584 12.85 25.63 17.04
C ASP A 584 13.10 24.49 18.05
N PRO A 585 13.63 24.78 19.26
CA PRO A 585 13.90 23.78 20.28
C PRO A 585 12.67 22.97 20.66
N GLU A 586 11.46 23.54 20.58
CA GLU A 586 10.21 22.85 20.88
C GLU A 586 9.92 21.73 19.87
N ARG A 587 10.32 21.89 18.61
CA ARG A 587 10.16 20.85 17.58
C ARG A 587 11.16 19.72 17.75
N ILE A 588 12.39 20.04 18.19
CA ILE A 588 13.40 19.04 18.54
C ILE A 588 12.93 18.28 19.79
N ALA A 589 12.43 19.00 20.80
CA ALA A 589 11.87 18.40 22.01
C ALA A 589 10.68 17.49 21.68
N ALA A 590 9.77 17.90 20.80
CA ALA A 590 8.67 17.05 20.35
C ALA A 590 9.12 15.77 19.63
N ALA A 591 10.28 15.76 18.98
CA ALA A 591 10.86 14.54 18.40
C ALA A 591 11.53 13.65 19.47
N VAL A 592 12.22 14.26 20.46
CA VAL A 592 12.77 13.56 21.62
C VAL A 592 11.67 12.92 22.46
N THR A 593 10.56 13.63 22.63
CA THR A 593 9.49 13.22 23.54
C THR A 593 8.32 12.56 22.82
N GLY A 594 8.22 12.64 21.49
CA GLY A 594 7.08 12.14 20.72
C GLY A 594 6.70 10.68 21.06
N PRO A 595 7.67 9.74 21.09
CA PRO A 595 7.42 8.37 21.51
C PRO A 595 7.05 8.22 22.99
N ALA A 596 7.56 9.10 23.87
CA ALA A 596 7.38 9.05 25.32
C ALA A 596 6.09 9.74 25.83
N LEU A 597 5.77 10.91 25.27
CA LEU A 597 4.67 11.80 25.64
C LEU A 597 3.46 11.68 24.74
N CYS A 598 3.64 11.07 23.58
CA CYS A 598 2.51 10.75 22.77
C CYS A 598 1.67 11.97 22.30
N PRO A 599 2.21 13.20 22.04
CA PRO A 599 1.39 14.30 21.58
C PRO A 599 1.04 14.11 20.09
N PRO A 600 -0.18 14.47 19.67
CA PRO A 600 -0.48 14.57 18.24
C PRO A 600 0.29 15.76 17.67
N HIS A 601 0.70 15.77 16.40
CA HIS A 601 0.65 16.92 15.47
C HIS A 601 1.19 16.49 14.10
N GLY A 602 0.56 17.00 13.02
CA GLY A 602 0.65 16.52 11.63
C GLY A 602 2.04 16.10 11.17
N GLY A 603 2.20 14.80 10.93
CA GLY A 603 3.47 14.14 10.60
C GLY A 603 3.86 13.02 11.57
N THR A 604 3.26 12.97 12.76
CA THR A 604 3.47 11.86 13.72
C THR A 604 2.82 10.56 13.25
N PRO A 605 3.49 9.41 13.45
CA PRO A 605 2.93 8.10 13.13
C PRO A 605 1.62 7.85 13.90
N VAL A 606 0.62 7.35 13.18
CA VAL A 606 -0.72 7.02 13.70
C VAL A 606 -0.62 5.88 14.73
N ARG A 607 -1.24 6.00 15.91
CA ARG A 607 -1.25 4.89 16.87
C ARG A 607 -2.27 3.83 16.48
N LEU A 608 -1.84 2.57 16.62
CA LEU A 608 -2.70 1.41 16.41
C LEU A 608 -3.63 1.18 17.60
N VAL A 609 -4.75 0.50 17.32
CA VAL A 609 -5.74 0.06 18.32
C VAL A 609 -5.09 -1.03 19.17
N VAL A 610 -5.56 -1.24 20.41
CA VAL A 610 -4.96 -2.23 21.30
C VAL A 610 -5.98 -3.31 21.65
N ALA A 611 -5.59 -4.58 21.54
CA ALA A 611 -6.42 -5.67 22.06
C ALA A 611 -6.24 -5.79 23.57
N GLY A 612 -7.36 -5.85 24.30
CA GLY A 612 -7.42 -5.64 25.75
C GLY A 612 -6.36 -6.38 26.57
N GLY A 613 -5.78 -5.65 27.53
CA GLY A 613 -5.22 -6.21 28.76
C GLY A 613 -6.34 -6.33 29.81
N PRO A 614 -6.19 -7.19 30.84
CA PRO A 614 -7.18 -7.28 31.91
C PRO A 614 -7.41 -5.89 32.51
N ALA A 615 -8.68 -5.56 32.75
CA ALA A 615 -9.08 -4.48 33.64
C ALA A 615 -8.68 -4.84 35.08
N GLY A 616 -7.39 -4.91 35.35
CA GLY A 616 -6.83 -4.98 36.68
C GLY A 616 -6.67 -3.57 37.18
N ASP A 617 -7.26 -3.27 38.33
CA ASP A 617 -7.06 -2.02 39.05
C ASP A 617 -5.56 -1.69 39.11
N TRP A 618 -5.18 -0.57 38.50
CA TRP A 618 -3.86 0.04 38.67
C TRP A 618 -3.84 0.67 40.07
N HIS A 619 -3.68 -0.16 41.10
CA HIS A 619 -3.37 0.34 42.42
C HIS A 619 -1.91 0.79 42.45
N HIS A 620 -1.72 2.02 42.97
CA HIS A 620 -0.43 2.50 43.46
C HIS A 620 0.28 1.40 44.25
N ALA A 621 1.40 0.90 43.73
CA ALA A 621 2.45 0.43 44.62
C ALA A 621 3.03 1.69 45.28
N VAL A 622 2.47 2.04 46.44
CA VAL A 622 3.06 3.02 47.34
C VAL A 622 4.49 2.57 47.64
N ALA A 623 5.41 3.53 47.56
CA ALA A 623 6.83 3.38 47.81
C ALA A 623 7.15 2.48 49.01
N GLY A 624 8.07 1.54 48.79
CA GLY A 624 8.85 0.85 49.81
C GLY A 624 10.32 1.08 49.52
#